data_AF-A0A127FAH0-F1
#
_entry.id   AF-A0A127FAH0-F1
#
_cell.length_a   1.000
_cell.length_b   1.000
_cell.length_c   1.000
_cell.angle_alpha   90.00
_cell.angle_beta   90.00
_cell.angle_gamma   90.00
#
_symmetry.space_group_name_H-M   'P 1'
#
loop_
_entity.id
_entity.type
_entity.pdbx_description
1 polymer ?
#
loop_
_entity_poly.entity_id
_entity_poly.type
_entity_poly.pdbx_seq_one_letter_code
_entity_poly.pdbx_strand_id
1 'polypeptide(L)'
;MKKRQLDHVLRAAGRIPANSVGAASIATFVPKDRALSPLEIRLFVQQMGSVATYPTIKLALRLILLTLVRKSELIQATWDEVDFESKTWTIPKQRMKGRNPHMVYQPLFFDRGTPR
;
A
#
# COMPACT_ATOMS: atom_id res chain seq x y z
N MET A 1 -1.50 5.75 19.78
CA MET A 1 -1.94 5.98 21.17
C MET A 1 -3.43 5.68 21.29
N LYS A 2 -3.85 4.86 22.27
CA LYS A 2 -5.25 4.42 22.44
C LYS A 2 -6.09 5.57 23.03
N LYS A 3 -7.21 5.89 22.37
CA LYS A 3 -8.21 6.95 22.66
C LYS A 3 -8.55 7.13 24.14
N ARG A 4 -8.58 6.03 24.90
CA ARG A 4 -8.89 5.97 26.34
C ARG A 4 -7.96 6.76 27.26
N GLN A 5 -6.68 6.97 26.88
CA GLN A 5 -5.75 7.73 27.73
C GLN A 5 -5.87 9.25 27.53
N LEU A 6 -6.44 9.70 26.41
CA LEU A 6 -6.60 11.13 26.11
C LEU A 6 -7.85 11.70 26.82
N ASP A 7 -8.89 10.89 26.98
CA ASP A 7 -10.17 11.29 27.59
C ASP A 7 -10.04 11.68 29.08
N HIS A 8 -9.02 11.16 29.79
CA HIS A 8 -8.80 11.48 31.20
C HIS A 8 -8.15 12.87 31.39
N VAL A 9 -7.30 13.29 30.44
CA VAL A 9 -6.60 14.59 30.49
C VAL A 9 -7.53 15.74 30.07
N LEU A 10 -8.48 15.48 29.17
CA LEU A 10 -9.37 16.49 28.58
C LEU A 10 -10.51 16.98 29.50
N ARG A 11 -10.72 16.38 30.69
CA ARG A 11 -11.70 16.89 31.67
C ARG A 11 -11.15 18.02 32.54
N ALA A 12 -9.83 18.23 32.57
CA ALA A 12 -9.18 19.20 33.44
C ALA A 12 -8.91 20.57 32.78
N ALA A 13 -8.93 20.65 31.45
CA ALA A 13 -8.69 21.89 30.72
C ALA A 13 -10.00 22.45 30.16
N GLY A 14 -10.39 23.63 30.61
CA GLY A 14 -11.56 24.36 30.12
C GLY A 14 -11.63 24.37 28.59
N ARG A 15 -12.85 24.24 28.06
CA ARG A 15 -13.18 24.04 26.65
C ARG A 15 -12.31 24.88 25.70
N ILE A 16 -11.35 24.23 25.05
CA ILE A 16 -10.65 24.81 23.90
C ILE A 16 -11.64 24.78 22.72
N PRO A 17 -11.82 25.88 21.95
CA PRO A 17 -12.74 25.95 20.81
C PRO A 17 -12.52 24.86 19.74
N ALA A 18 -11.33 24.24 19.73
CA ALA A 18 -11.00 23.14 18.83
C ALA A 18 -11.77 21.83 19.13
N ASN A 19 -12.33 21.66 20.34
CA ASN A 19 -13.07 20.44 20.71
C ASN A 19 -14.50 20.37 20.14
N SER A 20 -15.05 21.47 19.64
CA SER A 20 -16.39 21.49 19.01
C SER A 20 -16.38 21.15 17.53
N VAL A 21 -15.19 21.05 16.92
CA VAL A 21 -15.03 20.68 15.52
C VAL A 21 -14.68 19.19 15.47
N GLY A 22 -15.66 18.35 15.14
CA GLY A 22 -15.39 16.92 14.96
C GLY A 22 -14.34 16.72 13.86
N ALA A 23 -13.34 15.86 14.06
CA ALA A 23 -12.27 15.62 13.08
C ALA A 23 -12.75 15.27 11.65
N ALA A 24 -14.03 14.94 11.50
CA ALA A 24 -14.69 14.66 10.24
C ALA A 24 -15.10 15.92 9.42
N SER A 25 -15.13 17.13 10.01
CA SER A 25 -15.71 18.31 9.34
C SER A 25 -14.75 19.10 8.44
N ILE A 26 -13.49 18.67 8.28
CA ILE A 26 -12.49 19.38 7.44
C ILE A 26 -12.13 18.59 6.17
N ALA A 27 -12.48 17.30 6.07
CA ALA A 27 -12.04 16.45 4.95
C ALA A 27 -13.21 16.09 4.02
N THR A 28 -13.37 16.85 2.93
CA THR A 28 -14.24 16.46 1.82
C THR A 28 -13.59 15.29 1.08
N PHE A 29 -14.01 14.07 1.38
CA PHE A 29 -13.54 12.89 0.67
C PHE A 29 -14.23 12.82 -0.70
N VAL A 30 -13.57 13.33 -1.73
CA VAL A 30 -13.98 13.10 -3.12
C VAL A 30 -13.37 11.77 -3.57
N PRO A 31 -14.19 10.75 -3.91
CA PRO A 31 -13.70 9.48 -4.44
C PRO A 31 -12.88 9.71 -5.71
N LYS A 32 -11.72 9.07 -5.80
CA LYS A 32 -10.88 9.09 -7.00
C LYS A 32 -11.19 7.83 -7.81
N ASP A 33 -12.13 7.93 -8.74
CA ASP A 33 -12.61 6.78 -9.53
C ASP A 33 -11.83 6.58 -10.85
N ARG A 34 -10.85 7.43 -11.13
CA ARG A 34 -10.03 7.32 -12.34
C ARG A 34 -9.02 6.18 -12.22
N ALA A 35 -9.19 5.14 -13.03
CA ALA A 35 -8.20 4.10 -13.27
C ALA A 35 -7.32 4.43 -14.48
N LEU A 36 -6.15 3.79 -14.57
CA LEU A 36 -5.30 3.85 -15.78
C LEU A 36 -5.91 2.99 -16.88
N SER A 37 -6.02 3.53 -18.09
CA SER A 37 -6.38 2.77 -19.28
C SER A 37 -5.23 1.83 -19.69
N PRO A 38 -5.51 0.75 -20.45
CA PRO A 38 -4.47 -0.16 -20.95
C PRO A 38 -3.36 0.54 -21.75
N LEU A 39 -3.70 1.61 -22.49
CA LEU A 39 -2.72 2.40 -23.23
C LEU A 39 -1.81 3.18 -22.28
N GLU A 40 -2.37 3.85 -21.27
CA GLU A 40 -1.59 4.58 -20.28
C GLU A 40 -0.67 3.66 -19.49
N ILE A 41 -1.11 2.44 -19.17
CA ILE A 41 -0.27 1.43 -18.52
C ILE A 41 0.93 1.08 -19.40
N ARG A 42 0.70 0.84 -20.70
CA ARG A 42 1.79 0.56 -21.67
C ARG A 42 2.79 1.70 -21.76
N LEU A 43 2.29 2.92 -21.92
CA LEU A 43 3.13 4.13 -21.97
C LEU A 43 3.90 4.32 -20.68
N PHE A 44 3.26 4.13 -19.52
CA PHE A 44 3.91 4.22 -18.21
C PHE A 44 5.08 3.24 -18.07
N VAL A 45 4.89 1.97 -18.46
CA VAL A 45 5.94 0.96 -18.41
C VAL A 45 7.11 1.30 -19.34
N GLN A 46 6.82 1.80 -20.54
CA GLN A 46 7.85 2.24 -21.49
C GLN A 46 8.65 3.44 -20.94
N GLN A 47 7.97 4.46 -20.44
CA GLN A 47 8.62 5.68 -19.92
C GLN A 47 9.40 5.45 -18.63
N MET A 48 9.03 4.46 -17.82
CA MET A 48 9.82 4.08 -16.64
C MET A 48 11.27 3.69 -16.99
N GLY A 49 11.52 3.20 -18.21
CA GLY A 49 12.86 2.89 -18.69
C GLY A 49 13.74 4.13 -18.80
N SER A 50 13.21 5.21 -19.39
CA SER A 50 13.92 6.45 -19.72
C SER A 50 14.09 7.41 -18.54
N VAL A 51 13.20 7.37 -17.54
CA VAL A 51 13.28 8.27 -16.38
C VAL A 51 14.51 7.97 -15.53
N ALA A 52 15.31 8.99 -15.23
CA ALA A 52 16.42 8.92 -14.28
C ALA A 52 15.87 8.86 -12.84
N THR A 53 15.62 7.65 -12.35
CA THR A 53 15.22 7.39 -10.97
C THR A 53 15.91 6.12 -10.46
N TYR A 54 15.85 5.90 -9.16
CA TYR A 54 16.47 4.75 -8.52
C TYR A 54 15.90 3.44 -9.11
N PRO A 55 16.76 2.46 -9.46
CA PRO A 55 16.32 1.16 -9.98
C PRO A 55 15.32 0.46 -9.05
N THR A 56 15.46 0.64 -7.74
CA THR A 56 14.55 0.12 -6.72
C THR A 56 13.13 0.67 -6.85
N ILE A 57 12.97 1.95 -7.14
CA ILE A 57 11.65 2.58 -7.36
C ILE A 57 11.01 2.02 -8.63
N LYS A 58 11.78 1.84 -9.71
CA LYS A 58 11.27 1.22 -10.96
C LYS A 58 10.78 -0.20 -10.71
N LEU A 59 11.53 -1.00 -9.94
CA LEU A 59 11.14 -2.36 -9.57
C LEU A 59 9.89 -2.36 -8.68
N ALA A 60 9.83 -1.48 -7.68
CA ALA A 60 8.68 -1.35 -6.79
C ALA A 60 7.39 -1.01 -7.56
N LEU A 61 7.45 -0.07 -8.50
CA LEU A 61 6.31 0.32 -9.33
C LEU A 61 5.85 -0.81 -10.24
N ARG A 62 6.79 -1.57 -10.83
CA ARG A 62 6.46 -2.76 -11.61
C ARG A 62 5.80 -3.83 -10.76
N LEU A 63 6.29 -4.06 -9.54
CA LEU A 63 5.70 -5.05 -8.65
C LEU A 63 4.27 -4.66 -8.26
N ILE A 64 4.01 -3.38 -7.94
CA ILE A 64 2.65 -2.88 -7.68
C ILE A 64 1.75 -3.06 -8.89
N LEU A 65 2.23 -2.77 -10.10
CA LEU A 65 1.43 -2.90 -11.31
C LEU A 65 1.03 -4.36 -11.58
N LEU A 66 1.91 -5.31 -11.24
CA LEU A 66 1.69 -6.73 -11.49
C LEU A 66 0.90 -7.44 -10.38
N THR A 67 1.02 -6.98 -9.13
CA THR A 67 0.42 -7.64 -7.95
C THR A 67 -0.75 -6.85 -7.36
N LEU A 68 -0.90 -5.59 -7.75
CA LEU A 68 -1.90 -4.63 -7.24
C LEU A 68 -1.87 -4.44 -5.72
N VAL A 69 -0.76 -4.77 -5.06
CA VAL A 69 -0.57 -4.52 -3.63
C VAL A 69 -0.54 -3.04 -3.32
N ARG A 70 -0.95 -2.68 -2.11
CA ARG A 70 -0.89 -1.29 -1.67
C ARG A 70 0.56 -0.87 -1.46
N LYS A 71 0.87 0.40 -1.73
CA LYS A 71 2.19 1.00 -1.45
C LYS A 71 2.70 0.67 -0.04
N SER A 72 1.84 0.76 0.97
CA SER A 72 2.22 0.48 2.36
C SER A 72 2.56 -0.99 2.62
N GLU A 73 1.90 -1.91 1.92
CA GLU A 73 2.16 -3.34 2.02
C GLU A 73 3.52 -3.67 1.42
N LEU A 74 3.84 -3.07 0.26
CA LEU A 74 5.14 -3.21 -0.39
C LEU A 74 6.30 -2.65 0.44
N ILE A 75 6.15 -1.44 0.97
CA ILE A 75 7.24 -0.80 1.73
C ILE A 75 7.59 -1.56 3.01
N GLN A 76 6.61 -2.24 3.60
CA GLN A 76 6.76 -2.98 4.85
C GLN A 76 6.94 -4.49 4.63
N ALA A 77 7.13 -4.92 3.38
CA ALA A 77 7.35 -6.32 3.06
C ALA A 77 8.66 -6.83 3.68
N THR A 78 8.65 -8.03 4.22
CA THR A 78 9.86 -8.73 4.66
C THR A 78 10.11 -9.94 3.78
N TRP A 79 11.37 -10.36 3.66
CA TRP A 79 11.75 -11.51 2.84
C TRP A 79 11.11 -12.81 3.33
N ASP A 80 10.86 -12.93 4.64
CA ASP A 80 10.20 -14.10 5.26
C ASP A 80 8.73 -14.29 4.83
N GLU A 81 8.12 -13.26 4.22
CA GLU A 81 6.72 -13.32 3.75
C GLU A 81 6.60 -13.86 2.32
N VAL A 82 7.72 -13.97 1.61
CA VAL A 82 7.78 -14.37 0.20
C VAL A 82 8.25 -15.81 0.10
N ASP A 83 7.35 -16.67 -0.36
CA ASP A 83 7.69 -18.04 -0.71
C ASP A 83 7.87 -18.14 -2.24
N PHE A 84 9.12 -18.31 -2.66
CA PHE A 84 9.49 -18.43 -4.05
C PHE A 84 9.17 -19.80 -4.65
N GLU A 85 9.02 -20.85 -3.82
CA GLU A 85 8.70 -22.20 -4.26
C GLU A 85 7.20 -22.30 -4.59
N SER A 86 6.36 -21.84 -3.67
CA SER A 86 4.91 -21.75 -3.91
C SER A 86 4.48 -20.53 -4.72
N LYS A 87 5.42 -19.61 -5.03
CA LYS A 87 5.18 -18.34 -5.74
C LYS A 87 4.10 -17.49 -5.04
N THR A 88 4.08 -17.53 -3.70
CA THR A 88 3.11 -16.80 -2.89
C THR A 88 3.78 -15.70 -2.08
N TRP A 89 3.07 -14.59 -1.90
CA TRP A 89 3.45 -13.55 -0.94
C TRP A 89 2.31 -13.36 0.05
N THR A 90 2.60 -13.66 1.32
CA THR A 90 1.61 -13.66 2.40
C THR A 90 1.76 -12.43 3.29
N ILE A 91 0.81 -11.50 3.23
CA ILE A 91 0.82 -10.31 4.07
C ILE A 91 0.11 -10.60 5.40
N PRO A 92 0.79 -10.49 6.56
CA PRO A 92 0.22 -10.84 7.86
C PRO A 92 -0.93 -9.91 8.26
N LYS A 93 -1.95 -10.49 8.92
CA LYS A 93 -3.19 -9.83 9.34
C LYS A 93 -2.97 -8.58 10.19
N GLN A 94 -1.89 -8.56 10.97
CA GLN A 94 -1.51 -7.49 11.88
C GLN A 94 -1.21 -6.18 11.13
N ARG A 95 -0.78 -6.26 9.87
CA ARG A 95 -0.45 -5.09 9.03
C ARG A 95 -1.61 -4.62 8.16
N MET A 96 -2.75 -5.31 8.21
CA MET A 96 -3.91 -4.97 7.40
C MET A 96 -4.92 -4.11 8.13
N LYS A 97 -5.36 -3.03 7.45
CA LYS A 97 -6.36 -2.08 7.96
C LYS A 97 -7.71 -2.73 8.29
N GLY A 98 -7.99 -3.93 7.78
CA GLY A 98 -9.22 -4.70 8.00
C GLY A 98 -9.07 -5.99 8.81
N ARG A 99 -7.90 -6.30 9.42
CA ARG A 99 -7.62 -7.53 10.21
C ARG A 99 -7.81 -8.89 9.49
N ASN A 100 -8.21 -8.94 8.23
CA ASN A 100 -8.20 -10.15 7.40
C ASN A 100 -6.86 -10.27 6.66
N PRO A 101 -6.33 -11.48 6.41
CA PRO A 101 -5.08 -11.69 5.66
C PRO A 101 -5.32 -11.44 4.17
N HIS A 102 -4.32 -10.90 3.46
CA HIS A 102 -4.36 -10.75 2.01
C HIS A 102 -3.28 -11.65 1.43
N MET A 103 -3.73 -12.61 0.63
CA MET A 103 -2.85 -13.52 -0.10
C MET A 103 -2.69 -12.96 -1.51
N VAL A 104 -1.45 -12.65 -1.87
CA VAL A 104 -1.11 -12.07 -3.17
C VAL A 104 -0.36 -13.13 -3.95
N TYR A 105 -0.92 -13.55 -5.08
CA TYR A 105 -0.27 -14.48 -5.99
C TYR A 105 0.77 -13.75 -6.82
N GLN A 106 1.99 -14.31 -6.90
CA GLN A 106 3.02 -13.71 -7.75
C GLN A 106 2.72 -13.93 -9.24
N PRO A 107 3.07 -12.99 -10.11
CA PRO A 107 2.92 -13.15 -11.54
C PRO A 107 3.90 -14.22 -12.05
N LEU A 108 3.42 -15.11 -12.90
CA LEU A 108 4.15 -16.23 -13.53
C LEU A 108 5.45 -15.85 -14.28
N PHE A 109 5.75 -14.56 -14.45
CA PHE A 109 6.93 -14.06 -15.17
C PHE A 109 8.27 -14.23 -14.42
N PHE A 110 8.24 -14.51 -13.11
CA PHE A 110 9.46 -14.75 -12.33
C PHE A 110 10.01 -16.19 -12.47
N ASP A 111 9.33 -17.06 -13.20
CA ASP A 111 9.79 -18.42 -13.45
C ASP A 111 10.90 -18.45 -14.53
N ARG A 112 12.14 -18.16 -14.12
CA ARG A 112 13.34 -18.50 -14.91
C ARG A 112 13.85 -19.90 -14.57
N GLY A 113 12.95 -20.87 -14.39
CA GLY A 113 13.26 -22.27 -14.12
C GLY A 113 13.27 -23.19 -15.33
N THR A 114 13.13 -22.69 -16.58
CA THR A 114 13.31 -23.54 -17.76
C THR A 114 14.76 -23.44 -18.28
N PRO A 115 15.52 -24.54 -18.28
CA PRO A 115 16.82 -24.56 -18.95
C PRO A 115 16.60 -24.41 -20.46
N ARG A 116 17.29 -23.45 -21.08
CA ARG A 116 17.68 -23.55 -22.48
C ARG A 116 19.14 -23.93 -22.53
#